data_AF-A0A9P3NIT8-F1
#
_entry.id   AF-A0A9P3NIT8-F1
#
_cell.length_a   1.000
_cell.length_b   1.000
_cell.length_c   1.000
_cell.angle_alpha   90.00
_cell.angle_beta   90.00
_cell.angle_gamma   90.00
#
_symmetry.space_group_name_H-M   'P 1'
#
loop_
_entity.id
_entity.type
_entity.pdbx_description
1 polymer ?
#
loop_
_entity_poly.entity_id
_entity_poly.type
_entity_poly.pdbx_seq_one_letter_code
_entity_poly.pdbx_strand_id
1 'polypeptide(L)'
;MPPTRDEFETEDETLGLRSGQSSPPRGPLCSYVAATALLLLGCGLGLAISALLSLLFPSASLRFISANAPPDALADAQAQVAFLVVGDWGRNGDYNQSIVAESMGEVAAAVDSSFVVSTGDNFYDDGLQDTADPAFASSFTEIYQAPSLQTQWYAVLGNHDYHRNPDAETDPALRQRDPRWRCERSYTVVRDSCPKFLHSVCNPVLQLFFIDTSPLVAGYWRGKEHEFEKLNFTGLPDASLTLHYQLTLLRAALASSTATWKVVIGHHPIHSTGSHGNTPELLKFLYPLLKRYNVDFYMNGHDHNLELYKDTNSSMFFVTSGGGSKVDRNRTITGDNNSMFYHSRQGFVSAKVTPQSFTVNFHDMFGANLYTMTTSKNPQ
;
A
#
# COMPACT_ATOMS: atom_id res chain seq x y z
N MET A 1 -7.95 -5.10 45.12
CA MET A 1 -7.05 -6.27 45.02
C MET A 1 -6.95 -6.63 43.55
N PRO A 2 -5.76 -6.65 42.94
CA PRO A 2 -5.62 -7.00 41.54
C PRO A 2 -5.51 -8.54 41.39
N PRO A 3 -6.02 -9.14 40.32
CA PRO A 3 -5.53 -10.44 39.87
C PRO A 3 -4.28 -10.26 39.01
N THR A 4 -3.41 -11.23 39.17
CA THR A 4 -2.02 -11.31 38.74
C THR A 4 -1.86 -11.72 37.27
N ARG A 5 -0.65 -11.43 36.76
CA ARG A 5 -0.06 -11.99 35.54
C ARG A 5 0.13 -13.50 35.66
N ASP A 6 0.27 -14.11 34.48
CA ASP A 6 0.84 -15.43 34.14
C ASP A 6 -0.20 -16.46 33.71
N GLU A 7 -0.32 -16.60 32.39
CA GLU A 7 -0.62 -17.84 31.67
C GLU A 7 -0.65 -17.48 30.18
N PHE A 8 0.43 -17.79 29.45
CA PHE A 8 0.43 -18.13 28.01
C PHE A 8 1.89 -18.40 27.59
N GLU A 9 2.42 -19.50 28.10
CA GLU A 9 3.55 -20.19 27.49
C GLU A 9 3.21 -21.68 27.38
N THR A 10 3.69 -22.27 26.28
CA THR A 10 3.71 -23.70 25.94
C THR A 10 2.39 -24.32 25.46
N GLU A 11 2.34 -24.58 24.14
CA GLU A 11 1.98 -25.90 23.59
C GLU A 11 2.40 -25.92 22.11
N ASP A 12 3.60 -26.44 21.86
CA ASP A 12 4.08 -26.91 20.56
C ASP A 12 4.40 -28.40 20.76
N GLU A 13 3.48 -29.28 20.36
CA GLU A 13 3.74 -30.71 20.27
C GLU A 13 3.08 -31.30 19.00
N THR A 14 3.95 -31.55 18.02
CA THR A 14 4.10 -32.83 17.32
C THR A 14 2.84 -33.58 16.85
N LEU A 15 2.57 -33.53 15.55
CA LEU A 15 1.93 -34.62 14.83
C LEU A 15 2.82 -35.06 13.66
N GLY A 16 3.63 -36.08 13.93
CA GLY A 16 4.32 -36.85 12.90
C GLY A 16 3.35 -37.77 12.18
N LEU A 17 3.33 -37.70 10.84
CA LEU A 17 2.73 -38.73 10.01
C LEU A 17 3.73 -39.25 8.98
N ARG A 18 3.78 -40.58 8.99
CA ARG A 18 4.75 -41.52 8.42
C ARG A 18 4.90 -41.45 6.90
N SER A 19 6.13 -41.69 6.48
CA SER A 19 6.56 -42.02 5.13
C SER A 19 6.02 -43.38 4.68
N GLY A 20 5.39 -43.40 3.50
CA GLY A 20 5.04 -44.61 2.76
C GLY A 20 5.83 -44.67 1.45
N GLN A 21 6.84 -45.53 1.40
CA GLN A 21 7.54 -45.91 0.18
C GLN A 21 6.63 -46.75 -0.72
N SER A 22 6.56 -46.44 -2.01
CA SER A 22 6.26 -47.43 -3.05
C SER A 22 7.08 -47.15 -4.29
N SER A 23 7.82 -48.16 -4.74
CA SER A 23 8.69 -48.16 -5.91
C SER A 23 7.91 -48.51 -7.18
N PRO A 24 8.36 -48.10 -8.39
CA PRO A 24 7.63 -48.33 -9.63
C PRO A 24 8.01 -49.67 -10.30
N PRO A 25 7.15 -50.23 -11.19
CA PRO A 25 7.53 -51.39 -11.98
C PRO A 25 8.39 -50.98 -13.19
N ARG A 26 9.35 -51.86 -13.51
CA ARG A 26 10.29 -51.77 -14.64
C ARG A 26 9.75 -52.49 -15.88
N GLY A 27 10.06 -51.93 -17.06
CA GLY A 27 10.36 -52.67 -18.29
C GLY A 27 9.89 -51.99 -19.58
N PRO A 28 10.51 -52.25 -20.76
CA PRO A 28 11.91 -52.59 -21.04
C PRO A 28 12.62 -51.53 -21.90
N LEU A 29 13.96 -51.62 -21.92
CA LEU A 29 14.85 -50.87 -22.81
C LEU A 29 14.60 -51.23 -24.27
N CYS A 30 14.57 -50.22 -25.15
CA CYS A 30 14.93 -50.39 -26.56
C CYS A 30 15.65 -49.13 -27.08
N SER A 31 16.96 -49.31 -27.27
CA SER A 31 17.79 -48.83 -28.38
C SER A 31 17.98 -47.32 -28.66
N TYR A 32 19.25 -46.95 -28.55
CA TYR A 32 19.90 -45.76 -29.10
C TYR A 32 19.70 -45.57 -30.62
N VAL A 33 19.97 -44.34 -31.05
CA VAL A 33 20.35 -43.85 -32.39
C VAL A 33 19.30 -42.97 -33.08
N ALA A 34 19.76 -41.77 -33.46
CA ALA A 34 19.15 -40.77 -34.36
C ALA A 34 18.31 -39.63 -33.74
N ALA A 35 18.99 -38.66 -33.10
CA ALA A 35 18.49 -37.29 -33.00
C ALA A 35 19.62 -36.24 -33.01
N THR A 36 20.63 -36.46 -33.85
CA THR A 36 21.66 -35.46 -34.20
C THR A 36 21.59 -35.17 -35.69
N ALA A 37 20.40 -34.79 -36.18
CA ALA A 37 20.22 -34.35 -37.57
C ALA A 37 18.90 -33.56 -37.78
N LEU A 38 18.57 -32.63 -36.88
CA LEU A 38 17.46 -31.68 -37.14
C LEU A 38 17.73 -30.28 -36.55
N LEU A 39 19.00 -29.86 -36.57
CA LEU A 39 19.42 -28.50 -36.19
C LEU A 39 20.01 -27.69 -37.37
N LEU A 40 19.89 -28.20 -38.60
CA LEU A 40 20.45 -27.56 -39.81
C LEU A 40 19.43 -27.34 -40.95
N LEU A 41 18.12 -27.37 -40.64
CA LEU A 41 17.06 -27.01 -41.61
C LEU A 41 16.16 -25.85 -41.14
N GLY A 42 16.35 -25.33 -39.91
CA GLY A 42 15.60 -24.18 -39.39
C GLY A 42 16.23 -22.80 -39.67
N CYS A 43 17.51 -22.74 -40.03
CA CYS A 43 18.21 -21.45 -40.29
C CYS A 43 17.98 -20.90 -41.70
N GLY A 44 17.45 -21.69 -42.64
CA GLY A 44 17.20 -21.26 -44.03
C GLY A 44 15.87 -20.54 -44.25
N LEU A 45 14.86 -20.77 -43.40
CA LEU A 45 13.52 -20.18 -43.57
C LEU A 45 13.36 -18.82 -42.86
N GLY A 46 14.16 -18.54 -41.83
CA GLY A 46 14.12 -17.27 -41.10
C GLY A 46 14.73 -16.08 -41.84
N LEU A 47 15.70 -16.34 -42.74
CA LEU A 47 16.38 -15.28 -43.51
C LEU A 47 15.53 -14.77 -44.69
N ALA A 48 14.63 -15.58 -45.23
CA ALA A 48 13.73 -15.17 -46.31
C ALA A 48 12.57 -14.28 -45.81
N ILE A 49 12.14 -14.42 -44.55
CA ILE A 49 11.05 -13.63 -43.96
C ILE A 49 11.55 -12.22 -43.56
N SER A 50 12.79 -12.09 -43.08
CA SER A 50 13.39 -10.77 -42.75
C SER A 50 13.67 -9.89 -43.97
N ALA A 51 13.95 -10.50 -45.13
CA ALA A 51 14.16 -9.75 -46.39
C ALA A 51 12.84 -9.23 -47.00
N LEU A 52 11.69 -9.82 -46.65
CA LEU A 52 10.39 -9.39 -47.17
C LEU A 52 9.73 -8.30 -46.31
N LEU A 53 10.00 -8.26 -45.00
CA LEU A 53 9.48 -7.20 -44.10
C LEU A 53 10.24 -5.86 -44.21
N SER A 54 11.47 -5.86 -44.72
CA SER A 54 12.28 -4.65 -44.90
C SER A 54 11.85 -3.79 -46.10
N LEU A 55 10.96 -4.29 -46.95
CA LEU A 55 10.35 -3.54 -48.06
C LEU A 55 9.05 -2.80 -47.68
N LEU A 56 8.51 -3.02 -46.47
CA LEU A 56 7.23 -2.44 -46.03
C LEU A 56 7.35 -1.33 -44.97
N PHE A 57 8.54 -1.10 -44.38
CA PHE A 57 8.73 -0.09 -43.33
C PHE A 57 10.14 0.55 -43.40
N PRO A 58 10.37 1.66 -44.13
CA PRO A 58 11.69 2.26 -44.30
C PRO A 58 12.26 2.98 -43.06
N SER A 59 11.69 2.80 -41.87
CA SER A 59 12.07 3.60 -40.69
C SER A 59 11.94 2.84 -39.37
N ALA A 60 12.35 1.57 -39.34
CA ALA A 60 12.67 0.89 -38.09
C ALA A 60 14.18 0.65 -38.05
N SER A 61 14.91 1.62 -37.49
CA SER A 61 16.30 1.43 -37.09
C SER A 61 16.32 0.36 -36.01
N LEU A 62 16.54 -0.91 -36.40
CA LEU A 62 16.80 -1.99 -35.45
C LEU A 62 18.14 -1.68 -34.78
N ARG A 63 18.11 -0.99 -33.65
CA ARG A 63 19.29 -0.86 -32.78
C ARG A 63 19.53 -2.25 -32.22
N PHE A 64 20.52 -2.96 -32.77
CA PHE A 64 21.09 -4.11 -32.09
C PHE A 64 21.61 -3.62 -30.74
N ILE A 65 20.93 -4.02 -29.67
CA ILE A 65 21.48 -3.91 -28.32
C ILE A 65 22.72 -4.79 -28.35
N SER A 66 23.90 -4.16 -28.29
CA SER A 66 25.17 -4.85 -28.12
C SER A 66 25.07 -5.72 -26.86
N ALA A 67 25.32 -7.02 -26.98
CA ALA A 67 25.31 -8.00 -25.89
C ALA A 67 26.50 -7.83 -24.91
N ASN A 68 27.09 -6.64 -24.84
CA ASN A 68 28.23 -6.29 -23.97
C ASN A 68 27.87 -5.17 -22.99
N ALA A 69 26.64 -5.14 -22.48
CA ALA A 69 26.38 -4.40 -21.25
C ALA A 69 27.11 -5.13 -20.10
N PRO A 70 27.88 -4.43 -19.25
CA PRO A 70 28.48 -5.05 -18.08
C PRO A 70 27.37 -5.69 -17.22
N PRO A 71 27.64 -6.79 -16.50
CA PRO A 71 26.64 -7.47 -15.66
C PRO A 71 25.90 -6.52 -14.70
N ASP A 72 26.59 -5.45 -14.27
CA ASP A 72 26.08 -4.45 -13.34
C ASP A 72 25.10 -3.45 -13.97
N ALA A 73 25.11 -3.24 -15.29
CA ALA A 73 24.17 -2.33 -15.96
C ALA A 73 22.75 -2.93 -16.10
N LEU A 74 22.62 -4.26 -15.99
CA LEU A 74 21.32 -4.95 -15.89
C LEU A 74 20.85 -5.08 -14.43
N ALA A 75 21.75 -4.91 -13.46
CA ALA A 75 21.42 -4.91 -12.04
C ALA A 75 20.90 -3.54 -11.55
N ASP A 76 21.24 -2.44 -12.26
CA ASP A 76 20.91 -1.07 -11.86
C ASP A 76 19.56 -0.56 -12.38
N ALA A 77 18.86 -1.34 -13.21
CA ALA A 77 17.40 -1.27 -13.33
C ALA A 77 16.77 -1.90 -12.08
N GLN A 78 17.21 -1.44 -10.91
CA GLN A 78 16.81 -1.93 -9.61
C GLN A 78 15.32 -1.74 -9.47
N ALA A 79 14.57 -2.82 -9.57
CA ALA A 79 13.61 -3.22 -8.56
C ALA A 79 12.93 -2.08 -7.77
N GLN A 80 12.35 -1.10 -8.46
CA GLN A 80 11.89 0.15 -7.88
C GLN A 80 10.37 0.18 -7.86
N VAL A 81 9.82 0.66 -6.77
CA VAL A 81 8.40 0.91 -6.63
C VAL A 81 8.21 2.35 -6.20
N ALA A 82 7.45 3.12 -6.97
CA ALA A 82 6.99 4.43 -6.58
C ALA A 82 5.46 4.45 -6.44
N PHE A 83 4.96 5.22 -5.47
CA PHE A 83 3.52 5.38 -5.25
C PHE A 83 3.21 6.71 -4.59
N LEU A 84 1.96 7.16 -4.72
CA LEU A 84 1.45 8.32 -3.99
C LEU A 84 0.60 7.88 -2.79
N VAL A 85 0.51 8.74 -1.78
CA VAL A 85 -0.36 8.57 -0.61
C VAL A 85 -1.17 9.86 -0.42
N VAL A 86 -2.48 9.74 -0.26
CA VAL A 86 -3.40 10.85 0.01
C VAL A 86 -4.50 10.40 0.96
N GLY A 87 -4.94 11.26 1.85
CA GLY A 87 -6.03 11.01 2.81
C GLY A 87 -6.99 12.18 2.83
N ASP A 88 -8.20 11.93 3.33
CA ASP A 88 -9.13 12.98 3.75
C ASP A 88 -9.53 13.92 2.58
N TRP A 89 -9.82 13.31 1.41
CA TRP A 89 -9.80 14.02 0.12
C TRP A 89 -11.17 14.25 -0.54
N GLY A 90 -12.13 13.32 -0.46
CA GLY A 90 -13.28 13.35 -1.38
C GLY A 90 -14.35 14.37 -1.04
N ARG A 91 -14.34 15.50 -1.76
CA ARG A 91 -15.26 16.63 -1.58
C ARG A 91 -15.73 17.20 -2.93
N ASN A 92 -16.01 16.35 -3.90
CA ASN A 92 -16.53 16.73 -5.21
C ASN A 92 -15.71 17.80 -5.96
N GLY A 93 -14.38 17.80 -5.75
CA GLY A 93 -13.46 18.79 -6.30
C GLY A 93 -13.26 20.04 -5.43
N ASP A 94 -14.07 20.23 -4.39
CA ASP A 94 -14.01 21.38 -3.49
C ASP A 94 -12.82 21.31 -2.51
N TYR A 95 -12.62 22.41 -1.77
CA TYR A 95 -11.55 22.57 -0.77
C TYR A 95 -10.16 22.26 -1.33
N ASN A 96 -9.90 22.66 -2.58
CA ASN A 96 -8.67 22.42 -3.34
C ASN A 96 -8.41 20.95 -3.70
N GLN A 97 -9.37 20.05 -3.55
CA GLN A 97 -9.22 18.66 -3.96
C GLN A 97 -8.79 18.56 -5.44
N SER A 98 -9.42 19.33 -6.35
CA SER A 98 -9.06 19.32 -7.78
C SER A 98 -7.63 19.81 -8.04
N ILE A 99 -7.15 20.79 -7.26
CA ILE A 99 -5.78 21.32 -7.38
C ILE A 99 -4.77 20.26 -6.90
N VAL A 100 -5.07 19.61 -5.77
CA VAL A 100 -4.27 18.47 -5.27
C VAL A 100 -4.25 17.34 -6.31
N ALA A 101 -5.39 17.01 -6.92
CA ALA A 101 -5.49 15.97 -7.93
C ALA A 101 -4.66 16.26 -9.19
N GLU A 102 -4.66 17.51 -9.67
CA GLU A 102 -3.82 17.95 -10.79
C GLU A 102 -2.34 17.79 -10.47
N SER A 103 -1.90 18.33 -9.32
CA SER A 103 -0.51 18.23 -8.86
C SER A 103 -0.07 16.78 -8.58
N MET A 104 -0.95 15.94 -8.06
CA MET A 104 -0.71 14.50 -7.93
C MET A 104 -0.45 13.86 -9.30
N GLY A 105 -1.16 14.27 -10.35
CA GLY A 105 -0.92 13.80 -11.71
C GLY A 105 0.48 14.14 -12.20
N GLU A 106 0.93 15.37 -12.00
CA GLU A 106 2.28 15.82 -12.38
C GLU A 106 3.37 15.08 -11.61
N VAL A 107 3.23 14.99 -10.28
CA VAL A 107 4.18 14.28 -9.42
C VAL A 107 4.21 12.78 -9.75
N ALA A 108 3.05 12.14 -9.94
CA ALA A 108 2.96 10.73 -10.31
C ALA A 108 3.71 10.45 -11.63
N ALA A 109 3.59 11.32 -12.62
CA ALA A 109 4.32 11.19 -13.87
C ALA A 109 5.84 11.39 -13.67
N ALA A 110 6.24 12.34 -12.83
CA ALA A 110 7.65 12.64 -12.57
C ALA A 110 8.38 11.52 -11.81
N VAL A 111 7.68 10.82 -10.90
CA VAL A 111 8.27 9.74 -10.08
C VAL A 111 8.03 8.33 -10.64
N ASP A 112 7.34 8.23 -11.78
CA ASP A 112 6.88 6.96 -12.36
C ASP A 112 6.05 6.12 -11.37
N SER A 113 5.06 6.79 -10.77
CA SER A 113 4.19 6.18 -9.76
C SER A 113 3.40 5.00 -10.34
N SER A 114 3.48 3.86 -9.66
CA SER A 114 2.83 2.63 -10.09
C SER A 114 1.43 2.42 -9.49
N PHE A 115 1.05 3.16 -8.45
CA PHE A 115 -0.28 3.10 -7.80
C PHE A 115 -0.47 4.28 -6.83
N VAL A 116 -1.70 4.43 -6.32
CA VAL A 116 -2.05 5.40 -5.26
C VAL A 116 -2.56 4.65 -4.03
N VAL A 117 -2.23 5.15 -2.85
CA VAL A 117 -2.76 4.71 -1.56
C VAL A 117 -3.67 5.79 -1.01
N SER A 118 -4.91 5.43 -0.67
CA SER A 118 -5.80 6.27 0.14
C SER A 118 -5.72 5.86 1.61
N THR A 119 -5.50 6.82 2.51
CA THR A 119 -5.54 6.60 3.97
C THR A 119 -6.94 6.79 4.57
N GLY A 120 -8.00 6.73 3.76
CA GLY A 120 -9.38 6.79 4.23
C GLY A 120 -9.96 8.19 4.32
N ASP A 121 -11.21 8.25 4.78
CA ASP A 121 -12.12 9.39 4.61
C ASP A 121 -12.20 9.78 3.13
N ASN A 122 -12.66 8.78 2.37
CA ASN A 122 -12.68 8.80 0.93
C ASN A 122 -13.81 9.68 0.40
N PHE A 123 -14.95 9.77 1.10
CA PHE A 123 -16.12 10.53 0.66
C PHE A 123 -16.75 11.32 1.81
N TYR A 124 -16.62 12.64 1.77
CA TYR A 124 -17.20 13.54 2.76
C TYR A 124 -18.59 14.05 2.37
N ASP A 125 -19.43 14.42 3.34
CA ASP A 125 -19.17 14.36 4.79
C ASP A 125 -19.55 13.01 5.42
N ASP A 126 -20.23 12.11 4.72
CA ASP A 126 -20.89 10.95 5.35
C ASP A 126 -20.62 9.57 4.69
N GLY A 127 -19.59 9.46 3.85
CA GLY A 127 -19.38 8.27 3.04
C GLY A 127 -20.43 8.11 1.95
N LEU A 128 -20.43 6.94 1.31
CA LEU A 128 -21.41 6.60 0.27
C LEU A 128 -22.70 6.02 0.87
N GLN A 129 -23.84 6.31 0.24
CA GLN A 129 -25.12 5.67 0.59
C GLN A 129 -25.18 4.21 0.10
N ASP A 130 -24.74 3.97 -1.14
CA ASP A 130 -24.72 2.68 -1.80
C ASP A 130 -23.73 2.68 -2.97
N THR A 131 -23.65 1.56 -3.70
CA THR A 131 -22.71 1.40 -4.82
C THR A 131 -23.07 2.20 -6.07
N ALA A 132 -24.25 2.81 -6.13
CA ALA A 132 -24.71 3.67 -7.21
C ALA A 132 -24.59 5.17 -6.88
N ASP A 133 -24.14 5.51 -5.67
CA ASP A 133 -24.03 6.89 -5.20
C ASP A 133 -23.19 7.75 -6.18
N PRO A 134 -23.71 8.93 -6.61
CA PRO A 134 -22.97 9.82 -7.52
C PRO A 134 -21.69 10.39 -6.90
N ALA A 135 -21.57 10.45 -5.56
CA ALA A 135 -20.38 10.95 -4.87
C ALA A 135 -19.12 10.18 -5.27
N PHE A 136 -19.25 8.89 -5.59
CA PHE A 136 -18.14 8.11 -6.12
C PHE A 136 -17.57 8.71 -7.41
N ALA A 137 -18.43 9.09 -8.36
CA ALA A 137 -17.98 9.69 -9.60
C ALA A 137 -17.46 11.12 -9.35
N SER A 138 -18.26 11.96 -8.70
CA SER A 138 -17.96 13.39 -8.54
C SER A 138 -16.79 13.68 -7.61
N SER A 139 -16.46 12.79 -6.67
CA SER A 139 -15.29 12.95 -5.78
C SER A 139 -14.07 12.13 -6.20
N PHE A 140 -14.22 11.05 -6.98
CA PHE A 140 -13.09 10.19 -7.35
C PHE A 140 -12.90 10.10 -8.86
N THR A 141 -13.84 9.48 -9.59
CA THR A 141 -13.66 9.16 -11.01
C THR A 141 -13.42 10.41 -11.86
N GLU A 142 -14.20 11.46 -11.62
CA GLU A 142 -14.17 12.71 -12.40
C GLU A 142 -13.10 13.70 -11.92
N ILE A 143 -12.50 13.47 -10.74
CA ILE A 143 -11.47 14.37 -10.18
C ILE A 143 -10.07 13.92 -10.58
N TYR A 144 -9.75 12.63 -10.39
CA TYR A 144 -8.40 12.11 -10.60
C TYR A 144 -8.20 11.58 -12.03
N GLN A 145 -8.32 12.45 -13.03
CA GLN A 145 -8.32 12.06 -14.46
C GLN A 145 -6.93 12.06 -15.13
N ALA A 146 -5.88 12.55 -14.45
CA ALA A 146 -4.54 12.59 -15.04
C ALA A 146 -4.11 11.18 -15.53
N PRO A 147 -3.44 11.05 -16.70
CA PRO A 147 -3.03 9.75 -17.23
C PRO A 147 -2.18 8.91 -16.26
N SER A 148 -1.30 9.57 -15.51
CA SER A 148 -0.44 8.98 -14.48
C SER A 148 -1.19 8.52 -13.22
N LEU A 149 -2.46 8.91 -13.06
CA LEU A 149 -3.36 8.45 -12.00
C LEU A 149 -4.34 7.37 -12.47
N GLN A 150 -4.26 6.93 -13.73
CA GLN A 150 -5.03 5.80 -14.27
C GLN A 150 -4.42 4.46 -13.88
N THR A 151 -4.07 4.34 -12.61
CA THR A 151 -3.49 3.16 -11.97
C THR A 151 -4.40 2.68 -10.84
N GLN A 152 -4.07 1.57 -10.19
CA GLN A 152 -4.81 1.08 -9.04
C GLN A 152 -4.70 2.06 -7.86
N TRP A 153 -5.83 2.31 -7.22
CA TRP A 153 -5.97 2.97 -5.93
C TRP A 153 -6.30 1.93 -4.87
N TYR A 154 -5.45 1.84 -3.84
CA TYR A 154 -5.68 0.99 -2.68
C TYR A 154 -6.10 1.85 -1.50
N ALA A 155 -7.33 1.68 -1.03
CA ALA A 155 -7.93 2.49 0.02
C ALA A 155 -8.19 1.67 1.30
N VAL A 156 -8.15 2.37 2.44
CA VAL A 156 -8.84 1.98 3.67
C VAL A 156 -10.07 2.86 3.86
N LEU A 157 -10.94 2.49 4.81
CA LEU A 157 -12.03 3.33 5.28
C LEU A 157 -11.53 4.26 6.41
N GLY A 158 -12.06 5.47 6.46
CA GLY A 158 -11.94 6.40 7.58
C GLY A 158 -13.22 6.50 8.40
N ASN A 159 -13.31 7.44 9.34
CA ASN A 159 -14.50 7.56 10.18
C ASN A 159 -15.71 8.15 9.44
N HIS A 160 -15.50 9.07 8.49
CA HIS A 160 -16.58 9.66 7.70
C HIS A 160 -17.22 8.63 6.76
N ASP A 161 -16.44 7.71 6.22
CA ASP A 161 -16.92 6.61 5.38
C ASP A 161 -17.92 5.68 6.12
N TYR A 162 -17.87 5.68 7.46
CA TYR A 162 -18.75 4.92 8.34
C TYR A 162 -20.05 5.64 8.71
N HIS A 163 -20.28 6.90 8.33
CA HIS A 163 -21.53 7.60 8.68
C HIS A 163 -22.75 6.98 8.00
N ARG A 164 -22.61 6.54 6.74
CA ARG A 164 -23.65 5.85 5.98
C ARG A 164 -23.31 4.39 5.76
N ASN A 165 -22.84 4.01 4.59
CA ASN A 165 -22.70 2.62 4.19
C ASN A 165 -21.25 2.31 3.83
N PRO A 166 -20.41 1.95 4.82
CA PRO A 166 -19.01 1.58 4.57
C PRO A 166 -18.88 0.35 3.66
N ASP A 167 -19.90 -0.52 3.62
CA ASP A 167 -19.88 -1.69 2.72
C ASP A 167 -19.94 -1.27 1.25
N ALA A 168 -20.56 -0.14 0.92
CA ALA A 168 -20.63 0.38 -0.46
C ALA A 168 -19.24 0.60 -1.05
N GLU A 169 -18.31 1.13 -0.26
CA GLU A 169 -16.93 1.39 -0.71
C GLU A 169 -16.12 0.10 -0.88
N THR A 170 -16.41 -0.92 -0.07
CA THR A 170 -15.73 -2.22 -0.13
C THR A 170 -16.36 -3.21 -1.12
N ASP A 171 -17.53 -2.88 -1.67
CA ASP A 171 -18.26 -3.73 -2.59
C ASP A 171 -17.52 -3.82 -3.95
N PRO A 172 -17.33 -5.04 -4.50
CA PRO A 172 -16.76 -5.23 -5.84
C PRO A 172 -17.51 -4.49 -6.96
N ALA A 173 -18.76 -4.07 -6.78
CA ALA A 173 -19.52 -3.28 -7.74
C ALA A 173 -18.87 -1.91 -8.02
N LEU A 174 -18.17 -1.29 -7.06
CA LEU A 174 -17.45 -0.04 -7.35
C LEU A 174 -16.26 -0.27 -8.29
N ARG A 175 -15.60 -1.43 -8.23
CA ARG A 175 -14.57 -1.83 -9.22
C ARG A 175 -15.15 -1.97 -10.62
N GLN A 176 -16.44 -2.27 -10.74
CA GLN A 176 -17.11 -2.33 -12.04
C GLN A 176 -17.42 -0.94 -12.59
N ARG A 177 -17.63 0.05 -11.72
CA ARG A 177 -17.82 1.47 -12.10
C ARG A 177 -16.49 2.14 -12.47
N ASP A 178 -15.44 1.90 -11.68
CA ASP A 178 -14.08 2.36 -11.95
C ASP A 178 -13.07 1.30 -11.51
N PRO A 179 -12.36 0.62 -12.44
CA PRO A 179 -11.46 -0.49 -12.11
C PRO A 179 -10.25 -0.08 -11.29
N ARG A 180 -9.96 1.22 -11.18
CA ARG A 180 -8.91 1.76 -10.33
C ARG A 180 -9.24 1.59 -8.85
N TRP A 181 -10.50 1.50 -8.47
CA TRP A 181 -10.88 1.52 -7.06
C TRP A 181 -10.68 0.16 -6.36
N ARG A 182 -9.88 0.09 -5.30
CA ARG A 182 -9.83 -1.08 -4.42
C ARG A 182 -9.84 -0.63 -2.96
N CYS A 183 -10.99 -0.76 -2.31
CA CYS A 183 -11.14 -0.64 -0.86
C CYS A 183 -11.60 -1.99 -0.29
N GLU A 184 -10.99 -2.41 0.82
CA GLU A 184 -11.40 -3.58 1.61
C GLU A 184 -11.03 -3.30 3.08
N ARG A 185 -11.71 -3.92 4.04
CA ARG A 185 -11.45 -3.66 5.48
C ARG A 185 -10.06 -4.11 5.95
N SER A 186 -9.55 -5.21 5.40
CA SER A 186 -8.19 -5.66 5.69
C SER A 186 -7.65 -6.52 4.55
N TYR A 187 -6.49 -6.16 4.04
CA TYR A 187 -5.84 -6.84 2.93
C TYR A 187 -4.35 -6.48 2.84
N THR A 188 -3.62 -7.19 1.99
CA THR A 188 -2.22 -6.85 1.71
C THR A 188 -1.97 -6.67 0.22
N VAL A 189 -0.97 -5.87 -0.09
CA VAL A 189 -0.45 -5.70 -1.46
C VAL A 189 1.04 -5.94 -1.41
N VAL A 190 1.48 -6.97 -2.13
CA VAL A 190 2.90 -7.26 -2.30
C VAL A 190 3.34 -6.63 -3.62
N ARG A 191 4.42 -5.85 -3.57
CA ARG A 191 5.12 -5.34 -4.73
C ARG A 191 6.43 -6.07 -4.83
N ASP A 192 6.42 -7.00 -5.77
CA ASP A 192 7.61 -7.71 -6.15
C ASP A 192 8.33 -6.94 -7.24
N SER A 193 9.61 -6.82 -7.01
CA SER A 193 10.55 -6.24 -7.93
C SER A 193 11.51 -7.30 -8.48
N CYS A 194 11.36 -8.53 -7.99
CA CYS A 194 12.05 -9.70 -8.44
C CYS A 194 11.20 -10.41 -9.51
N PRO A 195 11.81 -10.84 -10.62
CA PRO A 195 11.13 -11.68 -11.59
C PRO A 195 10.63 -12.99 -10.95
N LYS A 196 9.42 -13.44 -11.31
CA LYS A 196 8.78 -14.65 -10.75
C LYS A 196 9.65 -15.91 -10.74
N PHE A 197 10.57 -16.05 -11.70
CA PHE A 197 11.47 -17.20 -11.80
C PHE A 197 12.64 -17.17 -10.79
N LEU A 198 12.83 -16.06 -10.06
CA LEU A 198 13.86 -15.87 -9.04
C LEU A 198 13.31 -15.82 -7.61
N HIS A 199 12.00 -15.99 -7.40
CA HIS A 199 11.39 -15.92 -6.05
C HIS A 199 11.94 -16.94 -5.04
N SER A 200 12.74 -17.93 -5.48
CA SER A 200 13.49 -18.83 -4.58
C SER A 200 14.74 -18.20 -3.95
N VAL A 201 15.18 -17.03 -4.43
CA VAL A 201 16.45 -16.38 -4.04
C VAL A 201 16.32 -14.88 -3.75
N CYS A 202 15.12 -14.31 -3.82
CA CYS A 202 14.87 -12.90 -3.56
C CYS A 202 13.56 -12.70 -2.77
N ASN A 203 13.54 -11.68 -1.94
CA ASN A 203 12.33 -11.26 -1.22
C ASN A 203 11.61 -10.16 -2.01
N PRO A 204 10.27 -10.03 -1.88
CA PRO A 204 9.56 -8.86 -2.38
C PRO A 204 10.13 -7.58 -1.77
N VAL A 205 10.23 -6.50 -2.56
CA VAL A 205 10.78 -5.22 -2.05
C VAL A 205 9.85 -4.57 -1.04
N LEU A 206 8.53 -4.64 -1.26
CA LEU A 206 7.55 -3.92 -0.46
C LEU A 206 6.31 -4.76 -0.22
N GLN A 207 5.83 -4.78 1.02
CA GLN A 207 4.48 -5.23 1.34
C GLN A 207 3.73 -4.16 2.14
N LEU A 208 2.55 -3.83 1.63
CA LEU A 208 1.59 -2.93 2.26
C LEU A 208 0.53 -3.76 2.99
N PHE A 209 0.19 -3.35 4.21
CA PHE A 209 -0.81 -3.99 5.07
C PHE A 209 -1.89 -2.96 5.40
N PHE A 210 -3.09 -3.16 4.86
CA PHE A 210 -4.21 -2.25 5.02
C PHE A 210 -5.07 -2.73 6.19
N ILE A 211 -5.39 -1.83 7.12
CA ILE A 211 -6.20 -2.10 8.31
C ILE A 211 -7.26 -1.02 8.49
N ASP A 212 -8.48 -1.45 8.79
CA ASP A 212 -9.60 -0.57 9.10
C ASP A 212 -9.58 -0.17 10.57
N THR A 213 -9.19 1.07 10.85
CA THR A 213 -8.97 1.52 12.22
C THR A 213 -10.21 2.09 12.88
N SER A 214 -11.27 2.47 12.14
CA SER A 214 -12.49 3.05 12.72
C SER A 214 -13.17 2.10 13.72
N PRO A 215 -13.34 0.79 13.43
CA PRO A 215 -13.86 -0.17 14.39
C PRO A 215 -12.97 -0.40 15.62
N LEU A 216 -11.70 0.04 15.61
CA LEU A 216 -10.77 -0.13 16.72
C LEU A 216 -10.90 1.00 17.77
N VAL A 217 -11.57 2.11 17.42
CA VAL A 217 -11.79 3.24 18.32
C VAL A 217 -13.01 2.98 19.18
N ALA A 218 -12.82 2.76 20.49
CA ALA A 218 -13.90 2.33 21.37
C ALA A 218 -14.97 3.42 21.56
N GLY A 219 -14.61 4.69 21.36
CA GLY A 219 -15.53 5.83 21.40
C GLY A 219 -16.66 5.74 20.36
N TYR A 220 -16.34 5.26 19.16
CA TYR A 220 -17.29 5.22 18.04
C TYR A 220 -18.44 4.24 18.25
N TRP A 221 -18.21 3.15 18.98
CA TRP A 221 -19.24 2.17 19.30
C TRP A 221 -20.26 2.66 20.33
N ARG A 222 -19.90 3.64 21.16
CA ARG A 222 -20.74 4.08 22.29
C ARG A 222 -21.74 5.17 21.92
N GLY A 223 -21.53 5.87 20.80
CA GLY A 223 -22.42 6.92 20.31
C GLY A 223 -22.78 7.99 21.35
N LYS A 224 -21.89 8.26 22.32
CA LYS A 224 -22.13 9.21 23.41
C LYS A 224 -21.11 10.35 23.41
N GLU A 225 -21.70 11.54 23.27
CA GLU A 225 -21.27 12.90 23.56
C GLU A 225 -20.53 13.70 22.47
N HIS A 226 -21.33 14.60 21.88
CA HIS A 226 -21.05 15.90 21.27
C HIS A 226 -20.16 16.02 20.03
N GLU A 227 -19.31 15.05 19.67
CA GLU A 227 -18.42 15.22 18.50
C GLU A 227 -18.35 14.04 17.52
N PHE A 228 -18.98 12.90 17.82
CA PHE A 228 -19.01 11.77 16.89
C PHE A 228 -20.46 11.38 16.61
N GLU A 229 -20.89 11.58 15.36
CA GLU A 229 -22.12 10.99 14.85
C GLU A 229 -22.05 9.46 15.03
N LYS A 230 -23.20 8.83 15.26
CA LYS A 230 -23.25 7.38 15.48
C LYS A 230 -22.79 6.68 14.19
N LEU A 231 -21.57 6.16 14.21
CA LEU A 231 -21.01 5.40 13.10
C LEU A 231 -21.79 4.10 12.85
N ASN A 232 -21.93 3.74 11.58
CA ASN A 232 -22.64 2.55 11.13
C ASN A 232 -21.72 1.33 11.07
N PHE A 233 -21.58 0.65 12.21
CA PHE A 233 -20.90 -0.64 12.29
C PHE A 233 -21.83 -1.84 12.01
N THR A 234 -22.97 -1.64 11.33
CA THR A 234 -23.87 -2.75 10.98
C THR A 234 -23.13 -3.82 10.17
N GLY A 235 -23.37 -5.09 10.50
CA GLY A 235 -22.70 -6.22 9.85
C GLY A 235 -21.34 -6.60 10.47
N LEU A 236 -20.78 -5.76 11.33
CA LEU A 236 -19.60 -6.12 12.12
C LEU A 236 -19.98 -6.83 13.42
N PRO A 237 -19.14 -7.76 13.91
CA PRO A 237 -19.22 -8.23 15.30
C PRO A 237 -19.03 -7.07 16.29
N ASP A 238 -19.27 -7.32 17.59
CA ASP A 238 -18.98 -6.31 18.61
C ASP A 238 -17.53 -5.80 18.57
N ALA A 239 -17.29 -4.66 19.19
CA ALA A 239 -16.00 -3.98 19.18
C ALA A 239 -14.82 -4.87 19.59
N SER A 240 -15.01 -5.75 20.58
CA SER A 240 -13.92 -6.58 21.12
C SER A 240 -13.57 -7.70 20.15
N LEU A 241 -14.58 -8.36 19.58
CA LEU A 241 -14.37 -9.41 18.59
C LEU A 241 -13.81 -8.84 17.29
N THR A 242 -14.28 -7.67 16.85
CA THR A 242 -13.76 -6.97 15.67
C THR A 242 -12.28 -6.59 15.85
N LEU A 243 -11.91 -6.00 17.00
CA LEU A 243 -10.52 -5.72 17.34
C LEU A 243 -9.65 -6.98 17.32
N HIS A 244 -10.11 -8.05 17.99
CA HIS A 244 -9.37 -9.31 18.06
C HIS A 244 -9.15 -9.93 16.66
N TYR A 245 -10.19 -9.91 15.82
CA TYR A 245 -10.13 -10.47 14.48
C TYR A 245 -9.14 -9.71 13.59
N GLN A 246 -9.24 -8.38 13.52
CA GLN A 246 -8.35 -7.57 12.69
C GLN A 246 -6.88 -7.69 13.11
N LEU A 247 -6.59 -7.63 14.43
CA LEU A 247 -5.22 -7.80 14.92
C LEU A 247 -4.67 -9.20 14.67
N THR A 248 -5.53 -10.23 14.69
CA THR A 248 -5.12 -11.60 14.40
C THR A 248 -4.73 -11.77 12.93
N LEU A 249 -5.53 -11.23 12.00
CA LEU A 249 -5.22 -11.24 10.57
C LEU A 249 -3.93 -10.47 10.28
N LEU A 250 -3.78 -9.26 10.83
CA LEU A 250 -2.58 -8.46 10.66
C LEU A 250 -1.34 -9.17 11.23
N ARG A 251 -1.44 -9.76 12.42
CA ARG A 251 -0.36 -10.55 13.02
C ARG A 251 0.07 -11.71 12.12
N ALA A 252 -0.89 -12.46 11.58
CA ALA A 252 -0.59 -13.57 10.68
C ALA A 252 0.11 -13.10 9.40
N ALA A 253 -0.40 -12.02 8.78
CA ALA A 253 0.20 -11.43 7.60
C ALA A 253 1.63 -10.94 7.84
N LEU A 254 1.85 -10.18 8.93
CA LEU A 254 3.17 -9.68 9.31
C LEU A 254 4.16 -10.80 9.63
N ALA A 255 3.71 -11.86 10.32
CA ALA A 255 4.53 -13.01 10.65
C ALA A 255 4.97 -13.80 9.40
N SER A 256 4.11 -13.87 8.38
CA SER A 256 4.41 -14.54 7.11
C SER A 256 5.26 -13.70 6.14
N SER A 257 5.40 -12.41 6.40
CA SER A 257 6.01 -11.47 5.44
C SER A 257 7.53 -11.53 5.45
N THR A 258 8.09 -11.86 4.30
CA THR A 258 9.54 -11.78 4.00
C THR A 258 9.94 -10.47 3.32
N ALA A 259 8.99 -9.56 3.07
CA ALA A 259 9.26 -8.35 2.32
C ALA A 259 10.33 -7.47 2.98
N THR A 260 11.18 -6.84 2.15
CA THR A 260 12.24 -5.95 2.63
C THR A 260 11.67 -4.76 3.38
N TRP A 261 10.63 -4.11 2.85
CA TRP A 261 9.93 -3.00 3.48
C TRP A 261 8.49 -3.39 3.85
N LYS A 262 8.11 -3.12 5.09
CA LYS A 262 6.75 -3.36 5.61
C LYS A 262 6.11 -2.04 5.98
N VAL A 263 5.00 -1.72 5.32
CA VAL A 263 4.24 -0.49 5.54
C VAL A 263 2.82 -0.84 5.94
N VAL A 264 2.36 -0.34 7.07
CA VAL A 264 0.97 -0.49 7.51
C VAL A 264 0.21 0.79 7.19
N ILE A 265 -0.96 0.65 6.58
CA ILE A 265 -1.86 1.75 6.19
C ILE A 265 -3.13 1.64 7.03
N GLY A 266 -3.49 2.71 7.72
CA GLY A 266 -4.75 2.85 8.45
C GLY A 266 -5.23 4.29 8.37
N HIS A 267 -6.43 4.58 8.88
CA HIS A 267 -6.94 5.95 8.82
C HIS A 267 -6.46 6.81 9.98
N HIS A 268 -6.53 6.28 11.20
CA HIS A 268 -6.28 7.04 12.41
C HIS A 268 -4.78 7.05 12.79
N PRO A 269 -4.25 8.14 13.36
CA PRO A 269 -2.85 8.19 13.80
C PRO A 269 -2.57 7.29 15.02
N ILE A 270 -1.45 6.56 14.96
CA ILE A 270 -0.80 6.02 16.17
C ILE A 270 -0.11 7.17 16.92
N HIS A 271 0.73 7.90 16.18
CA HIS A 271 1.38 9.12 16.63
C HIS A 271 1.01 10.26 15.70
N SER A 272 0.54 11.36 16.24
CA SER A 272 0.48 12.63 15.54
C SER A 272 0.50 13.78 16.53
N THR A 273 1.13 14.88 16.12
CA THR A 273 0.97 16.14 16.81
C THR A 273 -0.25 16.90 16.34
N GLY A 274 -1.02 16.39 15.36
CA GLY A 274 -2.26 16.88 14.73
C GLY A 274 -3.42 17.19 15.70
N SER A 275 -4.52 17.73 15.17
CA SER A 275 -5.63 18.26 15.97
C SER A 275 -6.33 17.17 16.81
N HIS A 276 -6.45 15.98 16.25
CA HIS A 276 -6.94 14.77 16.91
C HIS A 276 -5.83 14.13 17.76
N GLY A 277 -4.59 14.10 17.24
CA GLY A 277 -3.44 13.56 17.94
C GLY A 277 -3.50 12.04 18.09
N ASN A 278 -2.75 11.47 19.04
CA ASN A 278 -2.61 10.03 19.15
C ASN A 278 -3.94 9.31 19.46
N THR A 279 -4.22 8.21 18.75
CA THR A 279 -5.36 7.35 19.06
C THR A 279 -5.00 6.34 20.18
N PRO A 280 -5.62 6.39 21.37
CA PRO A 280 -5.20 5.58 22.53
C PRO A 280 -5.26 4.07 22.31
N GLU A 281 -6.29 3.57 21.63
CA GLU A 281 -6.45 2.14 21.35
C GLU A 281 -5.36 1.62 20.41
N LEU A 282 -4.96 2.44 19.44
CA LEU A 282 -3.90 2.11 18.48
C LEU A 282 -2.53 2.10 19.17
N LEU A 283 -2.24 3.06 20.05
CA LEU A 283 -1.06 3.03 20.91
C LEU A 283 -1.01 1.78 21.79
N LYS A 284 -2.17 1.36 22.31
CA LYS A 284 -2.26 0.23 23.23
C LYS A 284 -2.13 -1.13 22.54
N PHE A 285 -2.76 -1.31 21.38
CA PHE A 285 -2.92 -2.63 20.77
C PHE A 285 -2.18 -2.78 19.44
N LEU A 286 -2.18 -1.75 18.59
CA LEU A 286 -1.58 -1.83 17.27
C LEU A 286 -0.06 -1.57 17.32
N TYR A 287 0.37 -0.48 17.97
CA TYR A 287 1.77 -0.08 18.05
C TYR A 287 2.70 -1.20 18.57
N PRO A 288 2.39 -1.92 19.68
CA PRO A 288 3.23 -3.02 20.14
C PRO A 288 3.33 -4.17 19.15
N LEU A 289 2.25 -4.46 18.40
CA LEU A 289 2.24 -5.47 17.35
C LEU A 289 3.15 -5.06 16.19
N LEU A 290 3.00 -3.82 15.69
CA LEU A 290 3.81 -3.31 14.59
C LEU A 290 5.31 -3.29 14.95
N LYS A 291 5.62 -2.87 16.18
CA LYS A 291 6.99 -2.89 16.72
C LYS A 291 7.55 -4.31 16.81
N ARG A 292 6.77 -5.29 17.27
CA ARG A 292 7.20 -6.71 17.38
C ARG A 292 7.62 -7.30 16.04
N TYR A 293 6.97 -6.90 14.96
CA TYR A 293 7.24 -7.41 13.61
C TYR A 293 8.12 -6.49 12.75
N ASN A 294 8.77 -5.50 13.38
CA ASN A 294 9.68 -4.55 12.73
C ASN A 294 9.05 -3.86 11.51
N VAL A 295 7.81 -3.39 11.64
CA VAL A 295 7.20 -2.53 10.62
C VAL A 295 8.02 -1.25 10.48
N ASP A 296 8.26 -0.84 9.23
CA ASP A 296 9.11 0.30 8.91
C ASP A 296 8.32 1.61 8.92
N PHE A 297 7.10 1.57 8.41
CA PHE A 297 6.23 2.74 8.27
C PHE A 297 4.80 2.43 8.70
N TYR A 298 4.20 3.37 9.41
CA TYR A 298 2.76 3.48 9.54
C TYR A 298 2.31 4.74 8.82
N MET A 299 1.37 4.64 7.89
CA MET A 299 0.85 5.79 7.14
C MET A 299 -0.64 5.98 7.40
N ASN A 300 -1.06 7.21 7.68
CA ASN A 300 -2.43 7.55 8.07
C ASN A 300 -2.92 8.89 7.53
N GLY A 301 -4.21 9.16 7.74
CA GLY A 301 -4.89 10.43 7.50
C GLY A 301 -5.47 10.97 8.81
N HIS A 302 -6.76 11.31 8.81
CA HIS A 302 -7.59 11.76 9.94
C HIS A 302 -7.21 13.13 10.49
N ASP A 303 -5.95 13.28 10.89
CA ASP A 303 -5.38 14.58 11.17
C ASP A 303 -5.17 15.31 9.84
N HIS A 304 -5.92 16.39 9.64
CA HIS A 304 -5.96 17.11 8.37
C HIS A 304 -4.71 18.00 8.13
N ASN A 305 -3.55 17.38 8.10
CA ASN A 305 -2.23 17.96 7.88
C ASN A 305 -1.30 16.94 7.21
N LEU A 306 -0.07 17.37 6.93
CA LEU A 306 1.04 16.48 6.62
C LEU A 306 2.00 16.43 7.81
N GLU A 307 2.48 15.25 8.17
CA GLU A 307 3.45 15.10 9.26
C GLU A 307 4.38 13.91 9.03
N LEU A 308 5.65 14.09 9.37
CA LEU A 308 6.57 12.98 9.66
C LEU A 308 6.86 12.97 11.15
N TYR A 309 6.47 11.88 11.81
CA TYR A 309 6.75 11.66 13.22
C TYR A 309 7.69 10.46 13.40
N LYS A 310 8.64 10.61 14.30
CA LYS A 310 9.65 9.59 14.61
C LYS A 310 9.76 9.37 16.11
N ASP A 311 9.10 8.31 16.57
CA ASP A 311 9.25 7.83 17.95
C ASP A 311 10.70 7.35 18.19
N THR A 312 11.23 7.66 19.38
CA THR A 312 12.57 7.27 19.81
C THR A 312 12.65 5.83 20.33
N ASN A 313 11.51 5.20 20.62
CA ASN A 313 11.44 3.84 21.14
C ASN A 313 11.37 2.76 20.06
N SER A 314 11.33 3.12 18.78
CA SER A 314 11.25 2.19 17.66
C SER A 314 11.97 2.69 16.41
N SER A 315 12.30 1.78 15.48
CA SER A 315 12.84 2.14 14.16
C SER A 315 11.77 2.60 13.16
N MET A 316 10.49 2.54 13.52
CA MET A 316 9.35 2.89 12.66
C MET A 316 9.21 4.40 12.45
N PHE A 317 8.75 4.80 11.27
CA PHE A 317 8.31 6.16 10.96
C PHE A 317 6.78 6.21 10.87
N PHE A 318 6.20 7.33 11.29
CA PHE A 318 4.77 7.60 11.20
C PHE A 318 4.57 8.75 10.22
N VAL A 319 3.77 8.52 9.18
CA VAL A 319 3.55 9.46 8.08
C VAL A 319 2.07 9.80 8.01
N THR A 320 1.72 11.03 8.40
CA THR A 320 0.37 11.55 8.22
C THR A 320 0.28 12.24 6.87
N SER A 321 -0.70 11.86 6.07
CA SER A 321 -1.03 12.43 4.76
C SER A 321 -2.52 12.79 4.64
N GLY A 322 -3.09 13.47 5.65
CA GLY A 322 -4.50 13.86 5.69
C GLY A 322 -4.81 15.22 5.05
N GLY A 323 -3.91 15.74 4.22
CA GLY A 323 -4.02 17.05 3.58
C GLY A 323 -4.72 17.05 2.22
N GLY A 324 -5.44 15.99 1.84
CA GLY A 324 -5.91 15.81 0.46
C GLY A 324 -6.98 16.81 0.01
N SER A 325 -7.65 17.50 0.95
CA SER A 325 -8.68 18.49 0.64
C SER A 325 -8.87 19.52 1.78
N LYS A 326 -9.75 19.30 2.76
CA LYS A 326 -9.91 20.24 3.89
C LYS A 326 -8.76 20.06 4.89
N VAL A 327 -8.34 21.14 5.55
CA VAL A 327 -7.18 21.15 6.48
C VAL A 327 -7.39 22.01 7.72
N ASP A 328 -6.72 21.62 8.80
CA ASP A 328 -6.72 22.34 10.07
C ASP A 328 -5.69 23.46 10.05
N ARG A 329 -6.11 24.61 9.52
CA ARG A 329 -5.24 25.75 9.28
C ARG A 329 -4.69 26.36 10.58
N ASN A 330 -3.52 26.98 10.45
CA ASN A 330 -2.87 27.82 11.48
C ASN A 330 -2.46 27.09 12.75
N ARG A 331 -2.28 25.77 12.68
CA ARG A 331 -1.69 25.02 13.77
C ARG A 331 -0.16 25.10 13.70
N THR A 332 0.43 25.54 14.80
CA THR A 332 1.88 25.57 15.00
C THR A 332 2.24 24.53 16.05
N ILE A 333 3.13 23.61 15.71
CA ILE A 333 3.63 22.62 16.67
C ILE A 333 4.80 23.24 17.43
N THR A 334 4.73 23.20 18.76
CA THR A 334 5.80 23.69 19.63
C THR A 334 6.14 22.62 20.65
N GLY A 335 7.41 22.20 20.70
CA GLY A 335 7.95 21.40 21.80
C GLY A 335 7.87 19.88 21.68
N ASP A 336 7.44 19.32 20.54
CA ASP A 336 7.56 17.88 20.27
C ASP A 336 8.72 17.63 19.29
N ASN A 337 9.86 17.20 19.83
CA ASN A 337 11.07 16.93 19.05
C ASN A 337 10.96 15.69 18.15
N ASN A 338 9.92 14.86 18.34
CA ASN A 338 9.71 13.67 17.51
C ASN A 338 8.95 14.02 16.22
N SER A 339 8.27 15.17 16.15
CA SER A 339 7.71 15.69 14.90
C SER A 339 8.84 16.28 14.05
N MET A 340 9.31 15.52 13.07
CA MET A 340 10.42 15.88 12.21
C MET A 340 10.03 16.88 11.11
N PHE A 341 8.77 16.84 10.70
CA PHE A 341 8.17 17.71 9.71
C PHE A 341 6.68 17.84 9.99
N TYR A 342 6.13 19.05 9.86
CA TYR A 342 4.70 19.32 9.99
C TYR A 342 4.26 20.42 9.02
N HIS A 343 3.13 20.21 8.35
CA HIS A 343 2.53 21.17 7.43
C HIS A 343 1.01 21.18 7.56
N SER A 344 0.44 22.27 8.07
CA SER A 344 -1.01 22.47 8.29
C SER A 344 -1.77 23.00 7.07
N ARG A 345 -1.33 22.62 5.86
CA ARG A 345 -2.02 22.94 4.61
C ARG A 345 -2.15 21.72 3.71
N GLN A 346 -2.91 21.89 2.64
CA GLN A 346 -3.19 20.83 1.69
C GLN A 346 -1.93 20.31 1.00
N GLY A 347 -1.98 19.02 0.66
CA GLY A 347 -0.89 18.33 0.00
C GLY A 347 -1.04 16.82 0.12
N PHE A 348 0.03 16.11 -0.26
CA PHE A 348 0.06 14.66 -0.34
C PHE A 348 1.50 14.16 -0.24
N VAL A 349 1.67 12.85 -0.22
CA VAL A 349 2.99 12.21 -0.12
C VAL A 349 3.30 11.42 -1.38
N SER A 350 4.57 11.44 -1.80
CA SER A 350 5.12 10.44 -2.73
C SER A 350 6.15 9.58 -2.01
N ALA A 351 6.20 8.30 -2.37
CA ALA A 351 7.17 7.36 -1.84
C ALA A 351 7.90 6.66 -2.99
N LYS A 352 9.20 6.45 -2.82
CA LYS A 352 10.06 5.70 -3.75
C LYS A 352 10.88 4.69 -2.97
N VAL A 353 10.77 3.43 -3.38
CA VAL A 353 11.26 2.28 -2.64
C VAL A 353 12.16 1.44 -3.55
N THR A 354 13.32 1.08 -3.03
CA THR A 354 14.25 0.10 -3.58
C THR A 354 14.59 -0.91 -2.49
N PRO A 355 15.28 -2.03 -2.80
CA PRO A 355 15.72 -2.95 -1.75
C PRO A 355 16.61 -2.29 -0.68
N GLN A 356 17.32 -1.21 -1.02
CA GLN A 356 18.27 -0.54 -0.13
C GLN A 356 17.71 0.70 0.54
N SER A 357 16.74 1.38 -0.06
CA SER A 357 16.26 2.68 0.44
C SER A 357 14.75 2.86 0.33
N PHE A 358 14.21 3.61 1.28
CA PHE A 358 12.84 4.11 1.27
C PHE A 358 12.88 5.62 1.41
N THR A 359 12.41 6.33 0.38
CA THR A 359 12.30 7.78 0.36
C THR A 359 10.84 8.21 0.43
N VAL A 360 10.51 9.14 1.32
CA VAL A 360 9.22 9.81 1.46
C VAL A 360 9.40 11.29 1.16
N ASN A 361 8.58 11.84 0.27
CA ASN A 361 8.53 13.27 -0.02
C ASN A 361 7.13 13.81 0.31
N PHE A 362 7.09 14.96 0.98
CA PHE A 362 5.88 15.67 1.31
C PHE A 362 5.70 16.81 0.34
N HIS A 363 4.59 16.82 -0.39
CA HIS A 363 4.26 17.83 -1.39
C HIS A 363 3.15 18.74 -0.88
N ASP A 364 3.24 20.04 -1.17
CA ASP A 364 2.09 20.92 -1.02
C ASP A 364 1.03 20.66 -2.11
N MET A 365 -0.09 21.38 -2.05
CA MET A 365 -1.17 21.24 -3.03
C MET A 365 -0.79 21.62 -4.46
N PHE A 366 0.34 22.30 -4.68
CA PHE A 366 0.88 22.64 -6.00
C PHE A 366 1.98 21.68 -6.46
N GLY A 367 2.19 20.58 -5.72
CA GLY A 367 3.19 19.57 -6.04
C GLY A 367 4.62 19.92 -5.60
N ALA A 368 4.83 21.09 -4.99
CA ALA A 368 6.17 21.49 -4.54
C ALA A 368 6.61 20.60 -3.37
N ASN A 369 7.80 20.01 -3.48
CA ASN A 369 8.37 19.20 -2.41
C ASN A 369 8.81 20.08 -1.24
N LEU A 370 8.16 19.90 -0.09
CA LEU A 370 8.39 20.64 1.14
C LEU A 370 9.45 19.96 2.02
N TYR A 371 9.50 18.63 2.01
CA TYR A 371 10.37 17.86 2.88
C TYR A 371 10.62 16.46 2.33
N THR A 372 11.85 16.00 2.45
CA THR A 372 12.27 14.65 2.04
C THR A 372 12.91 13.94 3.22
N MET A 373 12.48 12.70 3.47
CA MET A 373 13.17 11.77 4.35
C MET A 373 13.58 10.54 3.54
N THR A 374 14.82 10.09 3.71
CA THR A 374 15.29 8.82 3.18
C THR A 374 15.89 7.99 4.31
N THR A 375 15.50 6.72 4.36
CA THR A 375 16.10 5.72 5.25
C THR A 375 16.59 4.54 4.43
N SER A 376 17.59 3.83 4.95
CA SER A 376 18.25 2.74 4.24
C SER A 376 18.33 1.48 5.08
N LYS A 377 18.27 0.33 4.41
CA LYS A 377 18.63 -0.96 4.98
C LYS A 377 19.95 -1.40 4.36
N ASN A 378 20.85 -1.93 5.17
CA ASN A 378 22.06 -2.55 4.65
C ASN A 378 21.65 -3.75 3.77
N PRO A 379 22.32 -3.98 2.63
CA PRO A 379 22.14 -5.22 1.87
C PRO A 379 22.37 -6.41 2.82
N GLN A 380 21.43 -7.35 2.88
CA GLN A 380 21.62 -8.60 3.62
C GLN A 380 22.64 -9.50 2.93
#